data_AF-A0A5K1AVA1-F1
#
_entry.id   AF-A0A5K1AVA1-F1
#
_cell.length_a   1.000
_cell.length_b   1.000
_cell.length_c   1.000
_cell.angle_alpha   90.00
_cell.angle_beta   90.00
_cell.angle_gamma   90.00
#
_symmetry.space_group_name_H-M   'P 1'
#
loop_
_entity.id
_entity.type
_entity.pdbx_description
1 polymer ?
#
loop_
_entity_poly.entity_id
_entity_poly.type
_entity_poly.pdbx_seq_one_letter_code
_entity_poly.pdbx_strand_id
1 'polypeptide(L)'
;GHINPAVTFGLFLARKVSLVRAVAYMVAQCLGAICGVALVKGLTGSLYKLNGGGANIVSAGFTKGTGFAAELLGTFFLVYTVFSATDPKRNARDSHVP
;
A
#
# COMPACT_ATOMS: atom_id res chain seq x y z
N GLY A 1 8.32 6.23 4.89
CA GLY A 1 8.51 5.31 3.75
C GLY A 1 7.16 5.01 3.13
N HIS A 2 7.06 4.92 1.80
CA HIS A 2 5.75 4.78 1.15
C HIS A 2 5.15 3.38 1.30
N ILE A 3 5.99 2.33 1.33
CA ILE A 3 5.65 0.90 1.57
C ILE A 3 4.52 0.34 0.69
N ASN A 4 4.06 1.11 -0.30
CA ASN A 4 2.95 0.81 -1.17
C ASN A 4 3.20 1.49 -2.54
N PRO A 5 3.15 0.73 -3.66
CA PRO A 5 3.33 1.29 -4.99
C PRO A 5 2.31 2.37 -5.36
N ALA A 6 1.03 2.22 -4.97
CA ALA A 6 -0.02 3.19 -5.24
C ALA A 6 0.23 4.51 -4.49
N VAL A 7 0.72 4.46 -3.25
CA VAL A 7 1.12 5.66 -2.49
C VAL A 7 2.31 6.35 -3.16
N THR A 8 3.31 5.58 -3.59
CA THR A 8 4.47 6.10 -4.33
C THR A 8 4.05 6.77 -5.63
N PHE A 9 3.12 6.14 -6.36
CA PHE A 9 2.59 6.66 -7.61
C PHE A 9 1.78 7.94 -7.39
N GLY A 10 0.93 8.00 -6.37
CA GLY A 10 0.19 9.22 -6.01
C GLY A 10 1.12 10.39 -5.72
N LEU A 11 2.17 10.17 -4.91
CA LEU A 11 3.18 11.19 -4.61
C LEU A 11 4.00 11.61 -5.85
N PHE A 12 4.26 10.69 -6.78
CA PHE A 12 4.86 11.00 -8.07
C PHE A 12 3.96 11.90 -8.92
N LEU A 13 2.67 11.58 -9.04
CA LEU A 13 1.70 12.41 -9.78
C LEU A 13 1.56 13.81 -9.18
N ALA A 14 1.63 13.92 -7.85
CA ALA A 14 1.65 15.20 -7.14
C ALA A 14 3.01 15.92 -7.18
N ARG A 15 3.97 15.41 -7.99
CA ARG A 15 5.34 15.96 -8.14
C ARG A 15 6.14 16.04 -6.83
N LYS A 16 5.78 15.23 -5.84
CA LYS A 16 6.51 15.12 -4.56
C LYS A 16 7.68 14.11 -4.64
N VAL A 17 7.76 13.32 -5.71
CA VAL A 17 8.79 12.29 -5.95
C VAL A 17 9.20 12.32 -7.43
N SER A 18 10.50 12.19 -7.73
CA SER A 18 10.97 12.11 -9.13
C SER A 18 10.66 10.75 -9.77
N LEU A 19 10.59 10.69 -11.10
CA LEU A 19 10.28 9.45 -11.84
C LEU A 19 11.24 8.31 -11.47
N VAL A 20 12.54 8.57 -11.50
CA VAL A 20 13.57 7.56 -11.17
C VAL A 20 13.38 7.02 -9.75
N ARG A 21 13.12 7.90 -8.78
CA ARG A 21 12.89 7.51 -7.38
C ARG A 21 11.58 6.74 -7.22
N ALA A 22 10.54 7.12 -7.96
CA ALA A 22 9.25 6.44 -7.94
C ALA A 22 9.38 5.00 -8.44
N VAL A 23 10.04 4.80 -9.57
CA VAL A 23 10.30 3.46 -10.14
C VAL A 23 11.16 2.63 -9.17
N ALA A 24 12.27 3.18 -8.67
CA ALA A 24 13.14 2.48 -7.74
C ALA A 24 12.39 2.04 -6.47
N TYR A 25 11.53 2.90 -5.91
CA TYR A 25 10.70 2.56 -4.76
C TYR A 25 9.69 1.46 -5.06
N MET A 26 8.99 1.49 -6.20
CA MET A 26 8.03 0.45 -6.55
C MET A 26 8.72 -0.90 -6.75
N VAL A 27 9.89 -0.94 -7.40
CA VAL A 27 10.70 -2.15 -7.56
C VAL A 27 11.12 -2.70 -6.20
N ALA A 28 11.70 -1.86 -5.33
CA ALA A 28 12.11 -2.28 -4.00
C ALA A 28 10.93 -2.78 -3.15
N GLN A 29 9.76 -2.16 -3.26
CA GLN A 29 8.54 -2.57 -2.58
C GLN A 29 8.05 -3.95 -3.05
N CYS A 30 8.01 -4.18 -4.35
CA CYS A 30 7.62 -5.47 -4.91
C CYS A 30 8.62 -6.58 -4.52
N LEU A 31 9.93 -6.30 -4.61
CA LEU A 31 10.97 -7.25 -4.19
C LEU A 31 10.86 -7.56 -2.68
N GLY A 32 10.68 -6.55 -1.84
CA GLY A 32 10.47 -6.73 -0.40
C GLY A 32 9.23 -7.58 -0.10
N ALA A 33 8.11 -7.36 -0.80
CA ALA A 33 6.90 -8.17 -0.66
C ALA A 33 7.13 -9.63 -1.06
N ILE A 34 7.85 -9.87 -2.18
CA ILE A 34 8.22 -11.23 -2.63
C ILE A 34 9.11 -11.92 -1.60
N CYS A 35 10.14 -11.24 -1.09
CA CYS A 35 11.02 -11.79 -0.05
C CYS A 35 10.25 -12.09 1.23
N GLY A 36 9.36 -11.18 1.65
CA GLY A 36 8.53 -11.36 2.85
C GLY A 36 7.60 -12.57 2.73
N VAL A 37 6.88 -12.72 1.62
CA VAL A 37 5.99 -13.87 1.43
C VAL A 37 6.76 -15.18 1.27
N ALA A 38 7.94 -15.16 0.65
CA ALA A 38 8.82 -16.33 0.54
C ALA A 38 9.31 -16.80 1.92
N LEU A 39 9.67 -15.86 2.81
CA LEU A 39 10.04 -16.17 4.18
C LEU A 39 8.87 -16.82 4.94
N VAL A 40 7.67 -16.23 4.88
CA VAL A 40 6.47 -16.81 5.51
C VAL A 40 6.19 -18.21 5.00
N LYS A 41 6.29 -18.42 3.67
CA LYS A 41 6.13 -19.73 3.05
C LYS A 41 7.16 -20.75 3.55
N GLY A 42 8.41 -20.34 3.71
CA GLY A 42 9.48 -21.19 4.23
C GLY A 42 9.27 -21.58 5.70
N LEU A 43 8.79 -20.64 6.53
CA LEU A 43 8.59 -20.86 7.97
C LEU A 43 7.32 -21.64 8.30
N THR A 44 6.26 -21.50 7.50
CA THR A 44 4.93 -22.08 7.80
C THR A 44 4.58 -23.31 6.98
N GLY A 45 5.39 -23.65 5.97
CA GLY A 45 5.32 -24.93 5.26
C GLY A 45 3.96 -25.22 4.61
N SER A 46 3.30 -26.30 5.03
CA SER A 46 2.01 -26.74 4.47
C SER A 46 0.86 -25.77 4.78
N LEU A 47 0.90 -25.09 5.94
CA LEU A 47 -0.12 -24.12 6.35
C LEU A 47 -0.23 -22.95 5.37
N TYR A 48 0.89 -22.51 4.80
CA TYR A 48 0.90 -21.49 3.75
C TYR A 48 0.02 -21.88 2.57
N LYS A 49 0.15 -23.12 2.08
CA LYS A 49 -0.60 -23.60 0.91
C LYS A 49 -2.07 -23.83 1.24
N LEU A 50 -2.36 -24.42 2.40
CA LEU A 50 -3.72 -24.70 2.87
C LEU A 50 -4.55 -23.40 2.97
N ASN A 51 -3.93 -22.31 3.41
CA ASN A 51 -4.59 -21.03 3.62
C ASN A 51 -4.52 -20.08 2.40
N GLY A 52 -4.20 -20.58 1.20
CA GLY A 52 -4.17 -19.78 -0.02
C GLY A 52 -3.01 -18.78 -0.11
N GLY A 53 -1.99 -18.90 0.75
CA GLY A 53 -0.75 -18.14 0.69
C GLY A 53 -0.87 -16.64 0.95
N GLY A 54 -1.99 -16.18 1.52
CA GLY A 54 -2.24 -14.76 1.73
C GLY A 54 -2.50 -13.97 0.44
N ALA A 55 -2.86 -14.66 -0.65
CA ALA A 55 -3.19 -14.00 -1.91
C ALA A 55 -4.55 -13.28 -1.82
N ASN A 56 -4.61 -12.05 -2.33
CA ASN A 56 -5.86 -11.30 -2.43
C ASN A 56 -6.72 -11.87 -3.56
N ILE A 57 -7.95 -12.27 -3.24
CA ILE A 57 -8.91 -12.84 -4.19
C ILE A 57 -10.28 -12.19 -3.93
N VAL A 58 -11.03 -11.93 -5.00
CA VAL A 58 -12.42 -11.48 -4.87
C VAL A 58 -13.24 -12.61 -4.25
N SER A 59 -13.88 -12.34 -3.11
CA SER A 59 -14.68 -13.33 -2.40
C SER A 59 -15.80 -13.91 -3.26
N ALA A 60 -16.12 -15.18 -3.03
CA ALA A 60 -17.28 -15.82 -3.65
C ALA A 60 -18.54 -14.99 -3.38
N GLY A 61 -19.41 -14.89 -4.40
CA GLY A 61 -20.63 -14.07 -4.36
C GLY A 61 -20.44 -12.61 -4.78
N PHE A 62 -19.20 -12.14 -5.00
CA PHE A 62 -18.93 -10.79 -5.51
C PHE A 62 -18.43 -10.81 -6.95
N THR A 63 -18.80 -9.78 -7.71
CA THR A 63 -18.31 -9.61 -9.08
C THR A 63 -16.92 -8.98 -9.09
N LYS A 64 -16.17 -9.17 -10.17
CA LYS A 64 -14.90 -8.47 -10.39
C LYS A 64 -15.07 -6.95 -10.38
N GLY A 65 -16.21 -6.44 -10.86
CA GLY A 65 -16.53 -5.01 -10.82
C GLY A 65 -16.67 -4.49 -9.39
N THR A 66 -17.33 -5.24 -8.52
CA THR A 66 -17.44 -4.90 -7.09
C THR A 66 -16.08 -4.91 -6.41
N GLY A 67 -15.26 -5.93 -6.66
CA GLY A 67 -13.89 -6.01 -6.13
C GLY A 67 -13.03 -4.84 -6.58
N PHE A 68 -13.10 -4.48 -7.87
CA PHE A 68 -12.40 -3.32 -8.40
C PHE A 68 -12.83 -2.01 -7.72
N ALA A 69 -14.15 -1.80 -7.55
CA ALA A 69 -14.66 -0.61 -6.88
C ALA A 69 -14.19 -0.53 -5.41
N ALA A 70 -14.17 -1.65 -4.70
CA ALA A 70 -13.67 -1.72 -3.33
C ALA A 70 -12.19 -1.34 -3.23
N GLU A 71 -11.33 -1.90 -4.09
CA GLU A 71 -9.90 -1.59 -4.15
C GLU A 71 -9.64 -0.13 -4.52
N LEU A 72 -10.40 0.42 -5.47
CA LEU A 72 -10.30 1.81 -5.90
C LEU A 72 -10.61 2.77 -4.75
N LEU A 73 -11.75 2.57 -4.07
CA LEU A 73 -12.17 3.42 -2.96
C LEU A 73 -11.23 3.29 -1.75
N GLY A 74 -10.83 2.07 -1.40
CA GLY A 74 -9.88 1.82 -0.31
C GLY A 74 -8.53 2.49 -0.56
N THR A 75 -7.99 2.35 -1.78
CA THR A 75 -6.74 3.00 -2.17
C THR A 75 -6.87 4.52 -2.21
N PHE A 76 -8.01 5.05 -2.68
CA PHE A 76 -8.28 6.48 -2.66
C PHE A 76 -8.21 7.04 -1.23
N PHE A 77 -8.92 6.43 -0.27
CA PHE A 77 -8.88 6.89 1.12
C PHE A 77 -7.48 6.81 1.70
N LEU A 78 -6.75 5.71 1.46
CA LEU A 78 -5.36 5.57 1.91
C LEU A 78 -4.48 6.70 1.38
N VAL A 79 -4.49 6.94 0.07
CA VAL A 79 -3.67 7.98 -0.57
C VAL A 79 -4.09 9.36 -0.11
N TYR A 80 -5.40 9.63 -0.02
CA TYR A 80 -5.93 10.88 0.52
C TYR A 80 -5.44 11.16 1.94
N THR A 81 -5.45 10.14 2.82
CA THR A 81 -4.92 10.24 4.18
C THR A 81 -3.42 10.53 4.17
N VAL A 82 -2.62 9.90 3.29
CA VAL A 82 -1.19 10.22 3.14
C VAL A 82 -0.98 11.67 2.74
N PHE A 83 -1.75 12.18 1.78
CA PHE A 83 -1.66 13.59 1.39
C PHE A 83 -2.07 14.52 2.54
N SER A 84 -3.17 14.22 3.23
CA SER A 84 -3.65 15.00 4.38
C SER A 84 -2.67 15.00 5.56
N ALA A 85 -1.96 13.88 5.77
CA ALA A 85 -0.93 13.77 6.80
C ALA A 85 0.37 14.51 6.46
N THR A 86 0.63 14.76 5.17
CA THR A 86 1.86 15.38 4.67
C THR A 86 1.62 16.79 4.10
N ASP A 87 0.47 17.40 4.41
CA ASP A 87 0.16 18.77 4.01
C ASP A 87 0.90 19.78 4.90
N PRO A 88 1.80 20.61 4.34
CA PRO A 88 2.52 21.63 5.09
C PRO A 88 1.63 22.74 5.66
N LYS A 89 0.39 22.91 5.17
CA LYS A 89 -0.59 23.87 5.72
C LYS A 89 -1.31 23.34 6.95
N ARG A 90 -1.09 22.07 7.32
CA ARG A 90 -1.60 21.50 8.56
C ARG A 90 -0.74 22.03 9.71
N ASN A 91 -1.21 23.11 10.34
CA ASN A 91 -0.66 23.56 11.61
C ASN A 91 -0.83 22.41 12.62
N ALA A 92 0.29 21.86 13.11
CA ALA A 92 0.23 21.09 14.34
C ALA A 92 -0.41 21.99 15.38
N ARG A 93 -1.49 21.54 16.04
CA ARG A 93 -1.98 22.24 17.23
C ARG A 93 -0.78 22.27 18.16
N ASP A 94 -0.29 23.47 18.49
CA ASP A 94 0.64 23.65 19.59
C ASP A 94 0.05 22.94 20.78
N SER A 95 0.59 21.77 21.11
CA SER A 95 0.36 21.14 22.39
C SER A 95 1.13 22.00 23.38
N HIS A 96 0.51 23.12 23.78
CA HIS A 96 0.71 23.69 25.10
C HIS A 96 0.30 22.60 26.09
N VAL A 97 1.26 21.75 26.40
CA VAL A 97 1.24 20.92 27.60
C VAL A 97 1.60 21.90 28.73
N PRO A 98 0.69 22.19 29.67
CA PRO A 98 1.04 22.94 30.87
C PRO A 98 2.01 22.15 31.76
#